data_AF-A0A0C4DZ32-F1
#
_entry.id   AF-A0A0C4DZ32-F1
#
_cell.length_a   1.000
_cell.length_b   1.000
_cell.length_c   1.000
_cell.angle_alpha   90.00
_cell.angle_beta   90.00
_cell.angle_gamma   90.00
#
_symmetry.space_group_name_H-M   'P 1'
#
loop_
_entity.id
_entity.type
_entity.pdbx_description
1 polymer ?
#
loop_
_entity_poly.entity_id
_entity_poly.type
_entity_poly.pdbx_seq_one_letter_code
_entity_poly.pdbx_strand_id
1 'polypeptide(L)'
;MLLLSWVMLIWHVRAQSRVLAVYSSSGGVYGPFGPWAAPEILLGTTGVRVPFYPRTSGFFGSLFYSGYAGGSYLPSHSTTAKPNGTDSVTSSWSPIDNTRGEARVYYDIITLGRDDDSVAVNISMIVIDKIVYYGKYQGVQGSHGSMNWIGFGYRPRGYWEDDLSHVDDGYEFIHELKANQSIGSKSFGFHLGIAGFARYNAASLTLGGYERNRVLGQPAVFDWPASRVFVVDILVGVQLGDSPFPLITGPTSIFRVQGHGEEDEQATRAGGKAGSVLVSISAEVPHIGLPYRTCNSLAQHLPVTWDSSLNLYVWNTAEPAFERITQSAAYLAIVLSDRMAREVTIKIPFKALALVFDPPSPGQKRRTYLPCDPKQPGGYYLGRAFLQAAFWGIDYEQKAMYIAQAPGPSLGQSVLLPFPTDGGAFDANDDATFEQTWAGHWTPFNKSATTGLRGLSKESIVFIAVGCACAILLAIALRIAIHRRRRKNTGRGGDIIGEPNPENSPLMAVAASYSDLEVMLEMDPQVRSHEISHPLAHELSADPAPCELPTRSWTPISRRRSI
;
A
#
# COMPACT_ATOMS: atom_id res chain seq x y z
N MET A 1 31.52 44.17 6.26
CA MET A 1 31.94 42.95 5.55
C MET A 1 31.53 41.67 6.29
N LEU A 2 31.85 41.50 7.58
CA LEU A 2 31.45 40.30 8.36
C LEU A 2 29.93 40.04 8.35
N LEU A 3 29.10 41.06 8.58
CA LEU A 3 27.63 40.92 8.58
C LEU A 3 27.08 40.43 7.22
N LEU A 4 27.63 40.94 6.10
CA LEU A 4 27.29 40.50 4.76
C LEU A 4 27.71 39.05 4.50
N SER A 5 28.87 38.64 5.02
CA SER A 5 29.34 37.25 4.91
C SER A 5 28.45 36.28 5.70
N TRP A 6 27.99 36.69 6.89
CA TRP A 6 27.04 35.90 7.69
C TRP A 6 25.67 35.78 7.03
N VAL A 7 25.16 36.88 6.46
CA VAL A 7 23.88 36.86 5.72
C VAL A 7 23.98 35.98 4.47
N MET A 8 25.08 36.06 3.72
CA MET A 8 25.34 35.19 2.56
C MET A 8 25.42 33.71 2.96
N LEU A 9 26.12 33.39 4.06
CA LEU A 9 26.23 32.02 4.55
C LEU A 9 24.87 31.46 5.00
N ILE A 10 24.10 32.23 5.78
CA ILE A 10 22.76 31.83 6.23
C ILE A 10 21.83 31.62 5.03
N TRP A 11 21.90 32.50 4.04
CA TRP A 11 21.12 32.37 2.81
C TRP A 11 21.52 31.11 2.03
N HIS A 12 22.82 30.85 1.88
CA HIS A 12 23.32 29.67 1.17
C HIS A 12 22.94 28.37 1.87
N VAL A 13 23.06 28.31 3.20
CA VAL A 13 22.66 27.14 4.01
C VAL A 13 21.15 26.90 3.90
N ARG A 14 20.33 27.96 3.99
CA ARG A 14 18.87 27.84 3.81
C ARG A 14 18.49 27.35 2.41
N ALA A 15 19.19 27.80 1.37
CA ALA A 15 18.94 27.35 0.00
C ALA A 15 19.27 25.85 -0.15
N GLN A 16 20.36 25.38 0.45
CA GLN A 16 20.79 23.98 0.39
C GLN A 16 19.90 23.02 1.19
N SER A 17 19.17 23.51 2.19
CA SER A 17 18.24 22.70 3.01
C SER A 17 16.77 22.90 2.64
N ARG A 18 16.46 23.57 1.53
CA ARG A 18 15.08 23.92 1.18
C ARG A 18 14.29 22.69 0.75
N VAL A 19 13.16 22.46 1.37
CA VAL A 19 12.25 21.35 1.06
C VAL A 19 10.88 21.92 0.76
N LEU A 20 10.29 21.54 -0.39
CA LEU A 20 8.98 22.01 -0.83
C LEU A 20 7.98 20.86 -0.78
N ALA A 21 6.82 21.08 -0.16
CA ALA A 21 5.74 20.11 -0.15
C ALA A 21 4.63 20.46 -1.14
N VAL A 22 4.09 19.44 -1.80
CA VAL A 22 3.00 19.50 -2.75
C VAL A 22 1.94 18.52 -2.30
N TYR A 23 0.76 19.03 -1.97
CA TYR A 23 -0.33 18.26 -1.39
C TYR A 23 -1.54 18.19 -2.31
N SER A 24 -2.41 17.21 -2.08
CA SER A 24 -3.75 17.18 -2.67
C SER A 24 -4.61 18.29 -2.07
N SER A 25 -5.13 19.20 -2.90
CA SER A 25 -5.85 20.39 -2.46
C SER A 25 -7.38 20.26 -2.51
N SER A 26 -7.89 19.34 -3.33
CA SER A 26 -9.32 19.24 -3.67
C SER A 26 -10.05 18.05 -3.04
N GLY A 27 -9.34 17.12 -2.39
CA GLY A 27 -9.92 15.84 -1.97
C GLY A 27 -10.40 14.98 -3.16
N GLY A 28 -9.98 15.34 -4.38
CA GLY A 28 -10.33 14.64 -5.61
C GLY A 28 -9.89 13.18 -5.60
N VAL A 29 -10.67 12.38 -6.32
CA VAL A 29 -10.42 10.96 -6.54
C VAL A 29 -10.23 10.73 -8.04
N TYR A 30 -9.17 10.02 -8.40
CA TYR A 30 -8.76 9.89 -9.79
C TYR A 30 -8.60 8.43 -10.25
N GLY A 31 -8.84 8.23 -11.55
CA GLY A 31 -8.67 6.96 -12.26
C GLY A 31 -9.77 5.92 -11.95
N PRO A 32 -10.03 4.98 -12.87
CA PRO A 32 -11.12 4.02 -12.73
C PRO A 32 -10.77 2.81 -11.86
N PHE A 33 -9.55 2.71 -11.34
CA PHE A 33 -9.09 1.58 -10.51
C PHE A 33 -8.82 2.00 -9.06
N GLY A 34 -9.36 3.16 -8.67
CA GLY A 34 -9.07 3.82 -7.40
C GLY A 34 -9.98 3.39 -6.25
N PRO A 35 -10.35 4.30 -5.33
CA PRO A 35 -10.30 5.76 -5.45
C PRO A 35 -8.94 6.39 -5.06
N TRP A 36 -8.13 6.82 -6.05
CA TRP A 36 -6.78 7.32 -5.81
C TRP A 36 -6.74 8.82 -5.49
N ALA A 37 -5.98 9.21 -4.47
CA ALA A 37 -5.57 10.61 -4.27
C ALA A 37 -4.37 10.96 -5.17
N ALA A 38 -4.15 12.23 -5.45
CA ALA A 38 -2.96 12.70 -6.16
C ALA A 38 -2.56 14.12 -5.72
N PRO A 39 -1.26 14.46 -5.71
CA PRO A 39 -0.83 15.85 -5.67
C PRO A 39 -1.32 16.59 -6.92
N GLU A 40 -1.52 17.91 -6.78
CA GLU A 40 -2.03 18.76 -7.85
C GLU A 40 -1.08 19.94 -8.08
N ILE A 41 -0.95 20.34 -9.35
CA ILE A 41 -0.24 21.56 -9.77
C ILE A 41 -1.19 22.48 -10.53
N LEU A 42 -0.80 23.75 -10.67
CA LEU A 42 -1.40 24.65 -11.64
C LEU A 42 -0.57 24.62 -12.93
N LEU A 43 -1.23 24.51 -14.07
CA LEU A 43 -0.59 24.40 -15.37
C LEU A 43 -0.98 25.59 -16.27
N GLY A 44 0.03 26.21 -16.86
CA GLY A 44 -0.08 27.37 -17.73
C GLY A 44 -0.59 28.63 -17.02
N THR A 45 -0.70 29.72 -17.77
CA THR A 45 -1.21 31.03 -17.30
C THR A 45 -2.68 31.05 -16.89
N THR A 46 -3.48 30.09 -17.32
CA THR A 46 -4.87 29.93 -16.85
C THR A 46 -4.93 29.34 -15.46
N GLY A 47 -3.84 28.74 -14.99
CA GLY A 47 -3.77 28.08 -13.70
C GLY A 47 -4.74 26.90 -13.58
N VAL A 48 -4.92 26.13 -14.67
CA VAL A 48 -5.76 24.92 -14.59
C VAL A 48 -5.12 23.95 -13.61
N ARG A 49 -5.89 23.53 -12.62
CA ARG A 49 -5.45 22.54 -11.64
C ARG A 49 -5.47 21.16 -12.27
N VAL A 50 -4.33 20.47 -12.26
CA VAL A 50 -4.21 19.12 -12.80
C VAL A 50 -3.56 18.18 -11.79
N PRO A 51 -4.13 16.98 -11.57
CA PRO A 51 -3.52 15.96 -10.74
C PRO A 51 -2.39 15.25 -11.50
N PHE A 52 -1.39 14.77 -10.77
CA PHE A 52 -0.29 14.03 -11.38
C PHE A 52 0.33 12.99 -10.44
N TYR A 53 1.08 12.06 -11.03
CA TYR A 53 2.01 11.20 -10.30
C TYR A 53 3.46 11.39 -10.76
N PRO A 54 4.44 11.20 -9.85
CA PRO A 54 5.85 11.17 -10.24
C PRO A 54 6.12 9.96 -11.15
N ARG A 55 6.85 10.21 -12.23
CA ARG A 55 7.27 9.20 -13.21
C ARG A 55 8.79 9.11 -13.23
N THR A 56 9.29 7.90 -13.06
CA THR A 56 10.74 7.60 -13.02
C THR A 56 11.14 6.52 -14.03
N SER A 57 10.17 5.97 -14.77
CA SER A 57 10.38 4.96 -15.82
C SER A 57 10.86 5.61 -17.13
N GLY A 58 11.65 4.86 -17.92
CA GLY A 58 12.52 5.32 -19.01
C GLY A 58 11.88 5.89 -20.28
N PHE A 59 10.79 6.65 -20.18
CA PHE A 59 10.29 7.51 -21.26
C PHE A 59 10.40 8.96 -20.79
N PHE A 60 11.35 9.67 -21.39
CA PHE A 60 11.76 11.01 -20.99
C PHE A 60 10.67 12.03 -21.34
N GLY A 61 10.17 12.74 -20.33
CA GLY A 61 9.18 13.80 -20.49
C GLY A 61 7.98 13.68 -19.56
N SER A 62 7.49 14.82 -19.11
CA SER A 62 6.20 14.93 -18.43
C SER A 62 5.09 14.70 -19.46
N LEU A 63 4.13 13.84 -19.15
CA LEU A 63 3.00 13.48 -20.01
C LEU A 63 1.73 14.12 -19.47
N PHE A 64 1.07 14.89 -20.31
CA PHE A 64 -0.21 15.52 -19.99
C PHE A 64 -1.27 15.15 -21.02
N TYR A 65 -2.49 14.99 -20.55
CA TYR A 65 -3.63 14.80 -21.43
C TYR A 65 -4.29 16.13 -21.76
N SER A 66 -4.47 16.38 -23.05
CA SER A 66 -5.24 17.54 -23.49
C SER A 66 -6.74 17.37 -23.18
N GLY A 67 -7.49 18.48 -23.26
CA GLY A 67 -8.96 18.46 -23.26
C GLY A 67 -9.57 17.55 -24.34
N TYR A 68 -8.86 17.34 -25.46
CA TYR A 68 -9.31 16.45 -26.53
C TYR A 68 -9.13 14.95 -26.20
N ALA A 69 -8.23 14.63 -25.28
CA ALA A 69 -7.96 13.27 -24.81
C ALA A 69 -8.62 12.94 -23.45
N GLY A 70 -9.55 13.78 -22.99
CA GLY A 70 -10.23 13.62 -21.70
C GLY A 70 -9.47 14.18 -20.49
N GLY A 71 -8.41 14.96 -20.72
CA GLY A 71 -7.74 15.75 -19.70
C GLY A 71 -8.31 17.14 -19.56
N SER A 72 -7.60 18.00 -18.82
CA SER A 72 -8.05 19.38 -18.55
C SER A 72 -7.15 20.46 -19.16
N TYR A 73 -5.98 20.08 -19.67
CA TYR A 73 -5.04 21.03 -20.23
C TYR A 73 -5.35 21.34 -21.69
N LEU A 74 -5.29 22.62 -22.06
CA LEU A 74 -5.36 23.05 -23.46
C LEU A 74 -4.24 24.06 -23.68
N PRO A 75 -3.15 23.71 -24.40
CA PRO A 75 -2.03 24.62 -24.64
C PRO A 75 -2.47 25.95 -25.24
N SER A 76 -3.49 25.95 -26.10
CA SER A 76 -4.07 27.15 -26.72
C SER A 76 -4.66 28.15 -25.72
N HIS A 77 -4.95 27.72 -24.50
CA HIS A 77 -5.48 28.60 -23.45
C HIS A 77 -4.36 29.23 -22.61
N SER A 78 -3.13 28.74 -22.68
CA SER A 78 -2.01 29.35 -21.97
C SER A 78 -1.20 30.29 -22.86
N THR A 79 -0.92 31.49 -22.38
CA THR A 79 -0.05 32.46 -23.07
C THR A 79 1.44 32.16 -22.89
N THR A 80 1.81 31.23 -22.00
CA THR A 80 3.18 30.77 -21.77
C THR A 80 3.49 29.46 -22.49
N ALA A 81 2.47 28.74 -22.97
CA ALA A 81 2.64 27.56 -23.79
C ALA A 81 3.34 27.90 -25.11
N LYS A 82 4.44 27.21 -25.38
CA LYS A 82 5.19 27.31 -26.64
C LYS A 82 5.38 25.92 -27.24
N PRO A 83 4.95 25.68 -28.49
CA PRO A 83 5.29 24.43 -29.16
C PRO A 83 6.80 24.37 -29.37
N ASN A 84 7.36 23.17 -29.27
CA ASN A 84 8.80 22.95 -29.48
C ASN A 84 9.22 22.94 -30.97
N GLY A 85 8.31 23.27 -31.89
CA GLY A 85 8.55 23.22 -33.34
C GLY A 85 8.62 21.81 -33.94
N THR A 86 8.46 20.76 -33.13
CA THR A 86 8.36 19.37 -33.57
C THR A 86 6.96 19.04 -34.06
N ASP A 87 6.86 18.26 -35.15
CA ASP A 87 5.59 17.72 -35.62
C ASP A 87 4.92 16.78 -34.60
N SER A 88 3.62 16.51 -34.81
CA SER A 88 2.92 15.52 -33.99
C SER A 88 3.53 14.14 -34.14
N VAL A 89 3.76 13.47 -33.02
CA VAL A 89 4.31 12.12 -32.96
C VAL A 89 3.19 11.14 -32.62
N THR A 90 3.17 10.00 -33.30
CA THR A 90 2.32 8.86 -32.94
C THR A 90 3.18 7.78 -32.28
N SER A 91 2.93 7.49 -31.01
CA SER A 91 3.71 6.50 -30.25
C SER A 91 2.83 5.67 -29.30
N SER A 92 3.45 4.67 -28.67
CA SER A 92 2.90 4.04 -27.48
C SER A 92 3.30 4.87 -26.25
N TRP A 93 2.32 5.34 -25.50
CA TRP A 93 2.54 6.31 -24.40
C TRP A 93 2.64 5.65 -23.03
N SER A 94 2.05 4.47 -22.88
CA SER A 94 2.08 3.69 -21.66
C SER A 94 2.29 2.22 -21.99
N PRO A 95 3.40 1.60 -21.53
CA PRO A 95 3.58 0.15 -21.62
C PRO A 95 2.58 -0.61 -20.72
N ILE A 96 1.89 0.09 -19.82
CA ILE A 96 1.02 -0.48 -18.78
C ILE A 96 -0.40 -0.62 -19.29
N ASP A 97 -0.88 0.40 -19.99
CA ASP A 97 -2.26 0.46 -20.49
C ASP A 97 -2.35 0.09 -21.98
N ASN A 98 -1.20 -0.31 -22.55
CA ASN A 98 -0.99 -0.63 -23.96
C ASN A 98 -1.60 0.46 -24.86
N THR A 99 -1.38 1.73 -24.51
CA THR A 99 -2.03 2.85 -25.21
C THR A 99 -1.23 3.27 -26.42
N ARG A 100 -1.94 3.76 -27.44
CA ARG A 100 -1.35 4.44 -28.60
C ARG A 100 -2.08 5.75 -28.82
N GLY A 101 -1.34 6.76 -29.24
CA GLY A 101 -1.92 8.09 -29.40
C GLY A 101 -1.08 9.04 -30.22
N GLU A 102 -1.66 10.19 -30.52
CA GLU A 102 -0.97 11.33 -31.12
C GLU A 102 -0.66 12.35 -30.02
N ALA A 103 0.58 12.84 -29.99
CA ALA A 103 1.01 13.85 -29.04
C ALA A 103 1.92 14.90 -29.69
N ARG A 104 2.09 16.03 -29.00
CA ARG A 104 2.98 17.13 -29.38
C ARG A 104 3.78 17.61 -28.19
N VAL A 105 4.98 18.11 -28.44
CA VAL A 105 5.85 18.65 -27.38
C VAL A 105 5.61 20.15 -27.21
N TYR A 106 5.43 20.56 -25.96
CA TYR A 106 5.28 21.95 -25.53
C TYR A 106 6.25 22.27 -24.39
N TYR A 107 6.56 23.55 -24.26
CA TYR A 107 7.09 24.15 -23.04
C TYR A 107 5.99 24.99 -22.41
N ASP A 108 5.74 24.82 -21.13
CA ASP A 108 4.82 25.68 -20.38
C ASP A 108 5.19 25.71 -18.90
N ILE A 109 4.64 26.70 -18.20
CA ILE A 109 4.87 26.90 -16.78
C ILE A 109 3.98 25.94 -15.97
N ILE A 110 4.58 25.29 -14.98
CA ILE A 110 3.87 24.67 -13.88
C ILE A 110 4.15 25.39 -12.58
N THR A 111 3.10 25.57 -11.78
CA THR A 111 3.18 26.20 -10.47
C THR A 111 2.79 25.20 -9.39
N LEU A 112 3.68 25.05 -8.41
CA LEU A 112 3.55 24.20 -7.23
C LEU A 112 3.31 25.06 -6.00
N GLY A 113 2.89 24.42 -4.90
CA GLY A 113 2.72 25.09 -3.61
C GLY A 113 1.39 25.83 -3.48
N ARG A 114 1.20 26.48 -2.34
CA ARG A 114 0.02 27.28 -2.02
C ARG A 114 0.48 28.67 -1.56
N ASP A 115 -0.26 29.70 -1.97
CA ASP A 115 -0.08 31.07 -1.47
C ASP A 115 1.36 31.59 -1.67
N ASP A 116 1.95 32.20 -0.64
CA ASP A 116 3.24 32.90 -0.70
C ASP A 116 4.46 31.98 -0.95
N ASP A 117 4.30 30.65 -0.81
CA ASP A 117 5.34 29.65 -1.05
C ASP A 117 5.26 29.02 -2.46
N SER A 118 4.44 29.59 -3.34
CA SER A 118 4.28 29.06 -4.69
C SER A 118 5.57 29.18 -5.51
N VAL A 119 5.88 28.11 -6.26
CA VAL A 119 7.07 28.03 -7.12
C VAL A 119 6.61 27.72 -8.53
N ALA A 120 7.00 28.58 -9.47
CA ALA A 120 6.73 28.40 -10.90
C ALA A 120 8.03 28.00 -11.62
N VAL A 121 7.95 26.95 -12.44
CA VAL A 121 9.04 26.50 -13.31
C VAL A 121 8.53 26.18 -14.70
N ASN A 122 9.32 26.51 -15.72
CA ASN A 122 9.02 26.12 -17.09
C ASN A 122 9.50 24.69 -17.31
N ILE A 123 8.63 23.80 -17.81
CA ILE A 123 9.00 22.40 -18.07
C ILE A 123 8.72 22.01 -19.50
N SER A 124 9.46 21.02 -20.00
CA SER A 124 9.06 20.33 -21.22
C SER A 124 7.98 19.28 -20.92
N MET A 125 6.99 19.22 -21.80
CA MET A 125 5.87 18.29 -21.70
C MET A 125 5.44 17.74 -23.05
N ILE A 126 5.07 16.47 -23.04
CA ILE A 126 4.39 15.77 -24.12
C ILE A 126 2.89 15.86 -23.82
N VAL A 127 2.15 16.52 -24.70
CA VAL A 127 0.70 16.71 -24.60
C VAL A 127 0.00 15.76 -25.55
N ILE A 128 -0.76 14.83 -25.00
CA ILE A 128 -1.50 13.81 -25.74
C ILE A 128 -2.84 14.41 -26.21
N ASP A 129 -3.01 14.51 -27.52
CA ASP A 129 -4.19 15.06 -28.18
C ASP A 129 -5.22 13.97 -28.50
N LYS A 130 -4.75 12.75 -28.81
CA LYS A 130 -5.61 11.60 -29.09
C LYS A 130 -5.03 10.35 -28.44
N ILE A 131 -5.88 9.52 -27.83
CA ILE A 131 -5.46 8.26 -27.24
C ILE A 131 -6.48 7.14 -27.49
N VAL A 132 -5.95 5.95 -27.75
CA VAL A 132 -6.68 4.70 -27.88
C VAL A 132 -6.13 3.72 -26.84
N TYR A 133 -7.04 3.12 -26.09
CA TYR A 133 -6.74 2.12 -25.05
C TYR A 133 -7.01 0.71 -25.57
N TYR A 134 -6.17 -0.24 -25.17
CA TYR A 134 -6.26 -1.64 -25.57
C TYR A 134 -6.33 -2.56 -24.34
N GLY A 135 -6.74 -3.82 -24.54
CA GLY A 135 -6.78 -4.83 -23.47
C GLY A 135 -7.76 -4.48 -22.34
N LYS A 136 -7.34 -4.64 -21.09
CA LYS A 136 -8.18 -4.37 -19.89
C LYS A 136 -8.64 -2.92 -19.74
N TYR A 137 -8.10 -2.01 -20.56
CA TYR A 137 -8.46 -0.59 -20.59
C TYR A 137 -9.26 -0.20 -21.84
N GLN A 138 -9.63 -1.16 -22.69
CA GLN A 138 -10.44 -0.90 -23.87
C GLN A 138 -11.80 -0.28 -23.48
N GLY A 139 -12.19 0.80 -24.17
CA GLY A 139 -13.44 1.53 -23.87
C GLY A 139 -13.33 2.57 -22.75
N VAL A 140 -12.14 2.79 -22.18
CA VAL A 140 -11.85 3.78 -21.10
C VAL A 140 -11.62 5.21 -21.61
N GLN A 141 -12.17 5.55 -22.77
CA GLN A 141 -12.06 6.90 -23.31
C GLN A 141 -12.74 7.91 -22.36
N GLY A 142 -11.98 8.90 -21.88
CA GLY A 142 -12.46 10.01 -21.05
C GLY A 142 -12.16 9.93 -19.56
N SER A 143 -12.03 8.74 -18.93
CA SER A 143 -11.79 8.65 -17.47
C SER A 143 -10.31 8.54 -17.08
N HIS A 144 -9.46 7.94 -17.93
CA HIS A 144 -8.00 7.89 -17.71
C HIS A 144 -7.30 9.22 -18.05
N GLY A 145 -7.85 10.03 -18.97
CA GLY A 145 -7.28 11.32 -19.37
C GLY A 145 -7.20 12.34 -18.22
N SER A 146 -7.85 12.07 -17.09
CA SER A 146 -7.79 12.93 -15.90
C SER A 146 -6.45 12.91 -15.17
N MET A 147 -5.60 11.88 -15.34
CA MET A 147 -4.34 11.73 -14.60
C MET A 147 -3.12 12.02 -15.46
N ASN A 148 -2.26 12.94 -15.00
CA ASN A 148 -1.04 13.31 -15.71
C ASN A 148 0.19 12.69 -15.02
N TRP A 149 1.34 12.77 -15.67
CA TRP A 149 2.60 12.31 -15.12
C TRP A 149 3.66 13.36 -15.32
N ILE A 150 4.42 13.65 -14.27
CA ILE A 150 5.58 14.53 -14.39
C ILE A 150 6.82 13.65 -14.37
N GLY A 151 7.73 13.87 -15.30
CA GLY A 151 9.00 13.16 -15.37
C GLY A 151 9.94 13.68 -14.28
N PHE A 152 10.32 12.81 -13.35
CA PHE A 152 11.29 13.11 -12.29
C PHE A 152 12.66 12.51 -12.60
N GLY A 153 12.74 11.58 -13.56
CA GLY A 153 13.97 10.87 -13.89
C GLY A 153 15.08 11.80 -14.42
N TYR A 154 16.31 11.50 -14.02
CA TYR A 154 17.53 12.12 -14.52
C TYR A 154 18.10 11.30 -15.67
N ARG A 155 18.37 11.89 -16.83
CA ARG A 155 19.02 11.21 -17.96
C ARG A 155 20.52 11.00 -17.66
N PRO A 156 21.02 9.75 -17.52
CA PRO A 156 22.46 9.53 -17.61
C PRO A 156 22.86 9.80 -19.07
N ARG A 157 23.81 10.71 -19.29
CA ARG A 157 24.41 10.96 -20.62
C ARG A 157 24.73 9.62 -21.30
N GLY A 158 24.16 9.36 -22.47
CA GLY A 158 24.51 8.20 -23.33
C GLY A 158 23.42 7.14 -23.57
N TYR A 159 22.21 7.27 -23.02
CA TYR A 159 21.07 6.41 -23.40
C TYR A 159 20.28 7.03 -24.57
N TRP A 160 20.27 6.30 -25.70
CA TRP A 160 19.54 6.47 -26.97
C TRP A 160 19.44 7.92 -27.48
N GLU A 161 20.29 8.27 -28.45
CA GLU A 161 20.21 9.54 -29.19
C GLU A 161 19.10 9.53 -30.27
N ASP A 162 18.49 8.37 -30.55
CA ASP A 162 17.73 8.17 -31.79
C ASP A 162 16.20 8.14 -31.66
N ASP A 163 15.59 8.35 -30.48
CA ASP A 163 14.13 8.22 -30.35
C ASP A 163 13.43 9.44 -29.73
N LEU A 164 12.58 10.05 -30.56
CA LEU A 164 11.63 11.16 -30.35
C LEU A 164 12.22 12.56 -30.09
N SER A 165 12.69 13.18 -31.17
CA SER A 165 12.65 14.63 -31.45
C SER A 165 12.80 15.58 -30.26
N HIS A 166 14.05 15.98 -29.98
CA HIS A 166 14.40 17.27 -29.36
C HIS A 166 13.57 17.73 -28.17
N VAL A 167 13.17 16.87 -27.24
CA VAL A 167 12.82 17.38 -25.90
C VAL A 167 14.12 17.96 -25.35
N ASP A 168 14.31 19.28 -25.44
CA ASP A 168 15.53 19.94 -25.00
C ASP A 168 15.83 19.49 -23.56
N ASP A 169 17.03 18.95 -23.35
CA ASP A 169 17.54 18.47 -22.06
C ASP A 169 17.59 19.60 -20.98
N GLY A 170 17.10 20.80 -21.28
CA GLY A 170 17.19 22.01 -20.47
C GLY A 170 15.96 22.33 -19.61
N TYR A 171 14.86 21.57 -19.65
CA TYR A 171 13.64 21.88 -18.86
C TYR A 171 13.08 20.65 -18.10
N GLU A 172 13.96 19.85 -17.49
CA GLU A 172 13.56 18.76 -16.59
C GLU A 172 13.05 19.31 -15.25
N PHE A 173 11.91 18.80 -14.78
CA PHE A 173 11.20 19.36 -13.63
C PHE A 173 12.04 19.54 -12.36
N ILE A 174 12.71 18.48 -11.90
CA ILE A 174 13.56 18.53 -10.70
C ILE A 174 14.81 19.36 -10.94
N HIS A 175 15.33 19.38 -12.17
CA HIS A 175 16.49 20.19 -12.50
C HIS A 175 16.18 21.68 -12.41
N GLU A 176 15.06 22.12 -12.97
CA GLU A 176 14.61 23.52 -12.97
C GLU A 176 14.35 24.03 -11.55
N LEU A 177 13.70 23.20 -10.71
CA LEU A 177 13.50 23.56 -9.30
C LEU A 177 14.81 23.77 -8.55
N LYS A 178 15.81 22.91 -8.79
CA LYS A 178 17.13 23.02 -8.17
C LYS A 178 17.89 24.24 -8.72
N ALA A 179 17.84 24.48 -10.04
CA ALA A 179 18.49 25.62 -10.69
C ALA A 179 17.94 26.96 -10.17
N ASN A 180 16.63 27.03 -9.95
CA ASN A 180 15.95 28.20 -9.38
C ASN A 180 16.00 28.25 -7.84
N GLN A 181 16.84 27.45 -7.19
CA GLN A 181 17.03 27.43 -5.73
C GLN A 181 15.71 27.23 -4.93
N SER A 182 14.74 26.56 -5.57
CA SER A 182 13.45 26.26 -4.97
C SER A 182 13.50 24.99 -4.12
N ILE A 183 14.48 24.12 -4.37
CA ILE A 183 14.76 22.92 -3.58
C ILE A 183 16.27 22.77 -3.32
N GLY A 184 16.60 22.15 -2.19
CA GLY A 184 17.94 21.98 -1.67
C GLY A 184 18.73 20.84 -2.31
N SER A 185 18.07 19.86 -2.93
CA SER A 185 18.70 18.76 -3.67
C SER A 185 17.80 18.28 -4.80
N LYS A 186 18.38 17.62 -5.82
CA LYS A 186 17.62 16.90 -6.85
C LYS A 186 17.07 15.60 -6.26
N SER A 187 16.00 15.69 -5.50
CA SER A 187 15.38 14.55 -4.82
C SER A 187 13.88 14.73 -4.65
N PHE A 188 13.18 13.64 -4.37
CA PHE A 188 11.78 13.68 -3.95
C PHE A 188 11.44 12.56 -2.96
N GLY A 189 10.42 12.80 -2.15
CA GLY A 189 9.74 11.81 -1.33
C GLY A 189 8.26 11.79 -1.67
N PHE A 190 7.66 10.61 -1.76
CA PHE A 190 6.28 10.43 -2.20
C PHE A 190 5.55 9.41 -1.34
N HIS A 191 4.33 9.74 -0.94
CA HIS A 191 3.37 8.81 -0.36
C HIS A 191 1.99 9.13 -0.91
N LEU A 192 1.35 8.15 -1.54
CA LEU A 192 0.08 8.32 -2.22
C LEU A 192 -1.09 8.60 -1.26
N GLY A 193 -0.94 8.21 0.01
CA GLY A 193 -2.04 8.14 0.97
C GLY A 193 -2.93 6.92 0.74
N ILE A 194 -3.72 6.56 1.75
CA ILE A 194 -4.60 5.39 1.69
C ILE A 194 -5.81 5.67 0.79
N ALA A 195 -6.03 4.80 -0.20
CA ALA A 195 -7.18 4.90 -1.10
C ALA A 195 -8.50 4.83 -0.30
N GLY A 196 -9.48 5.65 -0.68
CA GLY A 196 -10.80 5.71 -0.03
C GLY A 196 -10.83 6.55 1.24
N PHE A 197 -9.68 7.00 1.72
CA PHE A 197 -9.55 7.98 2.81
C PHE A 197 -9.03 9.32 2.30
N ALA A 198 -9.23 9.61 1.01
CA ALA A 198 -8.84 10.87 0.39
C ALA A 198 -9.46 12.05 1.17
N ARG A 199 -8.59 12.74 1.90
CA ARG A 199 -8.83 13.99 2.62
C ARG A 199 -7.79 15.00 2.16
N TYR A 200 -7.93 16.25 2.60
CA TYR A 200 -6.88 17.25 2.43
C TYR A 200 -5.53 16.68 2.92
N ASN A 201 -4.48 16.84 2.12
CA ASN A 201 -3.12 16.28 2.37
C ASN A 201 -3.00 14.74 2.46
N ALA A 202 -3.93 13.96 1.91
CA ALA A 202 -3.80 12.50 1.92
C ALA A 202 -2.57 12.02 1.13
N ALA A 203 -2.41 12.51 -0.10
CA ALA A 203 -1.19 12.35 -0.88
C ALA A 203 -0.19 13.46 -0.54
N SER A 204 1.09 13.10 -0.41
CA SER A 204 2.18 14.04 -0.23
C SER A 204 3.30 13.74 -1.19
N LEU A 205 3.76 14.79 -1.85
CA LEU A 205 4.98 14.82 -2.62
C LEU A 205 5.87 15.91 -2.03
N THR A 206 7.06 15.52 -1.59
CA THR A 206 8.08 16.42 -1.08
C THR A 206 9.21 16.51 -2.10
N LEU A 207 9.71 17.71 -2.38
CA LEU A 207 10.77 17.98 -3.34
C LEU A 207 11.99 18.53 -2.58
N GLY A 208 13.18 18.00 -2.85
CA GLY A 208 14.41 18.31 -2.11
C GLY A 208 14.57 17.59 -0.78
N GLY A 209 13.68 16.64 -0.47
CA GLY A 209 13.68 15.92 0.80
C GLY A 209 12.47 15.00 0.96
N TYR A 210 12.08 14.76 2.19
CA TYR A 210 10.98 13.88 2.58
C TYR A 210 10.19 14.46 3.76
N GLU A 211 9.04 13.83 4.02
CA GLU A 211 8.19 14.14 5.17
C GLU A 211 8.33 13.01 6.22
N ARG A 212 8.94 13.31 7.36
CA ARG A 212 9.34 12.30 8.37
C ARG A 212 8.18 11.46 8.89
N ASN A 213 7.03 12.07 9.11
CA ASN A 213 5.81 11.40 9.59
C ASN A 213 5.21 10.41 8.57
N ARG A 214 5.75 10.34 7.34
CA ARG A 214 5.36 9.36 6.33
C ARG A 214 6.31 8.18 6.22
N VAL A 215 7.36 8.17 7.03
CA VAL A 215 8.39 7.13 7.05
C VAL A 215 8.34 6.48 8.43
N LEU A 216 7.82 5.25 8.48
CA LEU A 216 7.77 4.44 9.68
C LEU A 216 8.83 3.34 9.62
N GLY A 217 9.62 3.22 10.67
CA GLY A 217 10.77 2.33 10.72
C GLY A 217 11.93 2.80 9.85
N GLN A 218 13.04 2.06 9.93
CA GLN A 218 14.22 2.37 9.14
C GLN A 218 13.96 2.14 7.64
N PRO A 219 14.21 3.12 6.76
CA PRO A 219 14.02 2.94 5.33
C PRO A 219 14.97 1.88 4.75
N ALA A 220 14.45 1.09 3.82
CA ALA A 220 15.25 0.26 2.92
C ALA A 220 15.92 1.17 1.88
N VAL A 221 17.19 0.91 1.59
CA VAL A 221 17.99 1.68 0.62
C VAL A 221 18.35 0.80 -0.57
N PHE A 222 18.09 1.29 -1.77
CA PHE A 222 18.39 0.65 -3.04
C PHE A 222 19.25 1.57 -3.90
N ASP A 223 20.07 0.99 -4.76
CA ASP A 223 20.88 1.77 -5.70
C ASP A 223 20.02 2.21 -6.91
N TRP A 224 20.20 3.45 -7.35
CA TRP A 224 19.54 4.05 -8.52
C TRP A 224 20.53 4.08 -9.70
N PRO A 225 20.15 3.52 -10.89
CA PRO A 225 19.43 4.33 -11.88
C PRO A 225 18.00 3.91 -12.20
N ALA A 226 17.51 2.81 -11.63
CA ALA A 226 16.18 2.30 -11.91
C ALA A 226 15.35 2.21 -10.63
N SER A 227 14.06 2.53 -10.72
CA SER A 227 13.12 2.33 -9.60
C SER A 227 12.76 0.85 -9.48
N ARG A 228 13.68 0.04 -8.95
CA ARG A 228 13.52 -1.40 -8.80
C ARG A 228 13.89 -1.85 -7.39
N VAL A 229 13.20 -2.86 -6.89
CA VAL A 229 13.40 -3.48 -5.58
C VAL A 229 13.51 -4.99 -5.72
N PHE A 230 14.06 -5.64 -4.69
CA PHE A 230 14.11 -7.09 -4.58
C PHE A 230 13.04 -7.57 -3.60
N VAL A 231 12.03 -8.28 -4.10
CA VAL A 231 11.02 -8.92 -3.26
C VAL A 231 11.49 -10.32 -2.91
N VAL A 232 11.57 -10.64 -1.62
CA VAL A 232 11.99 -11.96 -1.12
C VAL A 232 10.85 -12.81 -0.59
N ASP A 233 9.77 -12.17 -0.14
CA ASP A 233 8.58 -12.87 0.33
C ASP A 233 7.35 -11.96 0.25
N ILE A 234 6.18 -12.60 0.26
CA ILE A 234 4.87 -11.98 0.33
C ILE A 234 4.05 -12.76 1.33
N LEU A 235 3.65 -12.08 2.39
CA LEU A 235 3.02 -12.68 3.55
C LEU A 235 1.56 -12.23 3.66
N VAL A 236 0.71 -13.10 4.19
CA VAL A 236 -0.59 -12.72 4.73
C VAL A 236 -0.53 -12.86 6.24
N GLY A 237 -0.94 -11.81 6.97
CA GLY A 237 -0.88 -11.79 8.42
C GLY A 237 -1.95 -10.92 9.05
N VAL A 238 -1.90 -10.81 10.37
CA VAL A 238 -2.81 -9.98 11.17
C VAL A 238 -1.99 -9.18 12.16
N GLN A 239 -2.25 -7.88 12.23
CA GLN A 239 -1.55 -6.97 13.13
C GLN A 239 -2.14 -7.01 14.54
N LEU A 240 -3.48 -7.02 14.66
CA LEU A 240 -4.22 -7.00 15.93
C LEU A 240 -5.46 -7.90 15.87
N GLY A 241 -5.74 -8.57 16.98
CA GLY A 241 -6.86 -9.51 17.12
C GLY A 241 -6.58 -10.89 16.54
N ASP A 242 -7.61 -11.73 16.53
CA ASP A 242 -7.57 -13.07 15.95
C ASP A 242 -7.56 -13.03 14.42
N SER A 243 -7.10 -14.13 13.83
CA SER A 243 -7.12 -14.27 12.38
C SER A 243 -8.55 -14.33 11.81
N PRO A 244 -8.89 -13.47 10.83
CA PRO A 244 -10.16 -13.52 10.12
C PRO A 244 -10.17 -14.63 9.03
N PHE A 245 -9.04 -15.31 8.82
CA PHE A 245 -8.89 -16.38 7.86
C PHE A 245 -9.08 -17.74 8.53
N PRO A 246 -9.71 -18.73 7.86
CA PRO A 246 -9.86 -20.07 8.43
C PRO A 246 -8.52 -20.80 8.64
N LEU A 247 -7.55 -20.63 7.73
CA LEU A 247 -6.33 -21.43 7.65
C LEU A 247 -5.03 -20.67 8.00
N ILE A 248 -5.12 -19.38 8.32
CA ILE A 248 -3.94 -18.56 8.64
C ILE A 248 -3.98 -18.30 10.13
N THR A 249 -2.99 -18.75 10.89
CA THR A 249 -2.88 -18.56 12.35
C THR A 249 -1.73 -17.65 12.76
N GLY A 250 -0.86 -17.29 11.81
CA GLY A 250 0.24 -16.34 11.94
C GLY A 250 0.66 -15.83 10.57
N PRO A 251 1.74 -15.04 10.45
CA PRO A 251 2.26 -14.64 9.15
C PRO A 251 2.57 -15.85 8.27
N THR A 252 1.89 -15.96 7.12
CA THR A 252 1.99 -17.09 6.20
C THR A 252 2.48 -16.62 4.84
N SER A 253 3.55 -17.23 4.33
CA SER A 253 4.05 -16.95 2.98
C SER A 253 3.12 -17.50 1.90
N ILE A 254 2.65 -16.60 1.04
CA ILE A 254 1.93 -16.90 -0.20
C ILE A 254 2.82 -16.69 -1.43
N PHE A 255 4.10 -16.37 -1.24
CA PHE A 255 5.05 -16.14 -2.32
C PHE A 255 5.40 -17.43 -3.04
N ARG A 256 5.12 -17.48 -4.34
CA ARG A 256 5.35 -18.64 -5.20
C ARG A 256 5.92 -18.14 -6.53
N VAL A 257 7.21 -18.38 -6.72
CA VAL A 257 7.94 -18.12 -7.97
C VAL A 257 8.05 -19.40 -8.80
N GLN A 258 8.24 -19.27 -10.11
CA GLN A 258 8.28 -20.43 -11.01
C GLN A 258 9.72 -20.97 -11.13
N GLY A 259 10.15 -21.72 -10.11
CA GLY A 259 11.48 -22.34 -10.08
C GLY A 259 12.64 -21.33 -10.00
N HIS A 260 13.84 -21.81 -9.67
CA HIS A 260 15.08 -21.02 -9.62
C HIS A 260 15.62 -20.65 -11.02
N GLY A 261 14.74 -20.18 -11.92
CA GLY A 261 15.06 -19.90 -13.32
C GLY A 261 15.42 -18.43 -13.60
N GLU A 262 15.07 -17.95 -14.81
CA GLU A 262 15.39 -16.61 -15.33
C GLU A 262 15.06 -15.44 -14.37
N GLU A 263 14.04 -15.59 -13.51
CA GLU A 263 13.64 -14.60 -12.52
C GLU A 263 14.69 -14.38 -11.43
N ASP A 264 15.17 -15.49 -10.85
CA ASP A 264 16.19 -15.51 -9.80
C ASP A 264 17.53 -15.05 -10.37
N GLU A 265 17.83 -15.47 -11.60
CA GLU A 265 19.01 -14.99 -12.31
C GLU A 265 18.94 -13.48 -12.59
N GLN A 266 17.79 -12.94 -13.00
CA GLN A 266 17.64 -11.51 -13.26
C GLN A 266 17.82 -10.69 -11.98
N ALA A 267 17.25 -11.14 -10.87
CA ALA A 267 17.44 -10.50 -9.57
C ALA A 267 18.90 -10.59 -9.13
N THR A 268 19.52 -11.76 -9.20
CA THR A 268 20.92 -11.99 -8.83
C THR A 268 21.88 -11.14 -9.69
N ARG A 269 21.67 -11.07 -11.01
CA ARG A 269 22.45 -10.21 -11.92
C ARG A 269 22.31 -8.73 -11.59
N ALA A 270 21.18 -8.32 -11.02
CA ALA A 270 20.95 -6.96 -10.56
C ALA A 270 21.48 -6.70 -9.12
N GLY A 271 22.08 -7.68 -8.46
CA GLY A 271 22.63 -7.57 -7.10
C GLY A 271 21.68 -8.01 -5.98
N GLY A 272 20.58 -8.69 -6.33
CA GLY A 272 19.60 -9.21 -5.37
C GLY A 272 20.06 -10.46 -4.65
N LYS A 273 19.46 -10.71 -3.48
CA LYS A 273 19.59 -11.96 -2.72
C LYS A 273 19.01 -13.14 -3.52
N ALA A 274 19.65 -14.31 -3.45
CA ALA A 274 19.12 -15.53 -4.09
C ALA A 274 17.69 -15.85 -3.60
N GLY A 275 16.82 -16.24 -4.53
CA GLY A 275 15.40 -16.45 -4.29
C GLY A 275 14.55 -15.18 -4.28
N SER A 276 15.15 -14.00 -4.49
CA SER A 276 14.40 -12.76 -4.70
C SER A 276 13.95 -12.62 -6.15
N VAL A 277 12.94 -11.77 -6.38
CA VAL A 277 12.54 -11.33 -7.71
C VAL A 277 12.73 -9.83 -7.85
N LEU A 278 13.17 -9.40 -9.03
CA LEU A 278 13.35 -8.00 -9.37
C LEU A 278 11.99 -7.39 -9.75
N VAL A 279 11.58 -6.34 -9.05
CA VAL A 279 10.25 -5.73 -9.21
C VAL A 279 10.38 -4.23 -9.42
N SER A 280 9.69 -3.68 -10.42
CA SER A 280 9.71 -2.24 -10.69
C SER A 280 8.70 -1.47 -9.84
N ILE A 281 9.05 -0.30 -9.31
CA ILE A 281 8.11 0.61 -8.64
C ILE A 281 7.60 1.61 -9.69
N SER A 282 6.28 1.77 -9.80
CA SER A 282 5.72 2.81 -10.67
C SER A 282 4.34 3.28 -10.22
N ALA A 283 4.19 4.58 -9.99
CA ALA A 283 2.88 5.19 -9.73
C ALA A 283 1.97 5.25 -10.97
N GLU A 284 2.46 4.90 -12.16
CA GLU A 284 1.68 4.87 -13.40
C GLU A 284 0.65 3.72 -13.39
N VAL A 285 0.93 2.62 -12.67
CA VAL A 285 0.08 1.43 -12.64
C VAL A 285 -0.81 1.40 -11.39
N PRO A 286 -2.10 1.01 -11.48
CA PRO A 286 -2.95 0.89 -10.29
C PRO A 286 -2.62 -0.33 -9.41
N HIS A 287 -2.07 -1.39 -10.01
CA HIS A 287 -2.08 -2.74 -9.46
C HIS A 287 -0.74 -3.16 -8.84
N ILE A 288 -0.71 -4.33 -8.20
CA ILE A 288 0.49 -5.03 -7.75
C ILE A 288 0.72 -6.20 -8.71
N GLY A 289 1.71 -6.10 -9.58
CA GLY A 289 2.11 -7.10 -10.56
C GLY A 289 3.03 -8.14 -9.94
N LEU A 290 2.50 -9.34 -9.67
CA LEU A 290 3.19 -10.42 -8.95
C LEU A 290 3.23 -11.70 -9.79
N PRO A 291 4.09 -12.69 -9.45
CA PRO A 291 4.06 -13.99 -10.11
C PRO A 291 2.66 -14.58 -10.13
N TYR A 292 2.25 -15.14 -11.27
CA TYR A 292 0.91 -15.73 -11.45
C TYR A 292 0.52 -16.67 -10.28
N ARG A 293 1.44 -17.55 -9.87
CA ARG A 293 1.22 -18.50 -8.76
C ARG A 293 1.05 -17.81 -7.41
N THR A 294 1.68 -16.66 -7.21
CA THR A 294 1.55 -15.85 -6.00
C THR A 294 0.16 -15.22 -5.90
N CYS A 295 -0.35 -14.61 -6.98
CA CYS A 295 -1.72 -14.08 -6.99
C CYS A 295 -2.77 -15.18 -6.78
N ASN A 296 -2.59 -16.36 -7.40
CA ASN A 296 -3.47 -17.50 -7.18
C ASN A 296 -3.41 -18.01 -5.73
N SER A 297 -2.22 -18.11 -5.14
CA SER A 297 -2.07 -18.52 -3.73
C SER A 297 -2.76 -17.54 -2.79
N LEU A 298 -2.67 -16.24 -3.06
CA LEU A 298 -3.39 -15.22 -2.28
C LEU A 298 -4.91 -15.36 -2.43
N ALA A 299 -5.40 -15.53 -3.66
CA ALA A 299 -6.83 -15.66 -3.96
C ALA A 299 -7.49 -16.85 -3.23
N GLN A 300 -6.76 -17.95 -2.99
CA GLN A 300 -7.27 -19.11 -2.24
C GLN A 300 -7.67 -18.81 -0.80
N HIS A 301 -7.17 -17.72 -0.21
CA HIS A 301 -7.48 -17.30 1.15
C HIS A 301 -8.56 -16.21 1.23
N LEU A 302 -9.05 -15.73 0.09
CA LEU A 302 -9.93 -14.56 0.00
C LEU A 302 -11.23 -14.92 -0.73
N PRO A 303 -12.37 -14.32 -0.35
CA PRO A 303 -13.62 -14.42 -1.10
C PRO A 303 -13.54 -13.58 -2.39
N VAL A 304 -12.69 -13.99 -3.33
CA VAL A 304 -12.50 -13.35 -4.63
C VAL A 304 -12.68 -14.37 -5.76
N THR A 305 -13.15 -13.91 -6.90
CA THR A 305 -13.25 -14.72 -8.13
C THR A 305 -12.53 -14.02 -9.27
N TRP A 306 -11.87 -14.77 -10.15
CA TRP A 306 -11.27 -14.21 -11.35
C TRP A 306 -12.33 -13.89 -12.39
N ASP A 307 -12.42 -12.62 -12.78
CA ASP A 307 -13.23 -12.16 -13.91
C ASP A 307 -12.34 -12.04 -15.15
N SER A 308 -12.42 -13.01 -16.06
CA SER A 308 -11.62 -13.05 -17.28
C SER A 308 -11.95 -11.95 -18.28
N SER A 309 -13.14 -11.32 -18.17
CA SER A 309 -13.50 -10.21 -19.05
C SER A 309 -12.82 -8.91 -18.62
N LEU A 310 -12.60 -8.74 -17.32
CA LEU A 310 -11.93 -7.58 -16.74
C LEU A 310 -10.43 -7.81 -16.49
N ASN A 311 -10.00 -9.07 -16.48
CA ASN A 311 -8.68 -9.50 -15.99
C ASN A 311 -8.40 -9.01 -14.56
N LEU A 312 -9.38 -9.18 -13.66
CA LEU A 312 -9.32 -8.76 -12.25
C LEU A 312 -9.81 -9.88 -11.33
N TYR A 313 -9.27 -9.94 -10.11
CA TYR A 313 -9.89 -10.65 -9.01
C TYR A 313 -10.97 -9.78 -8.39
N VAL A 314 -12.24 -10.15 -8.52
CA VAL A 314 -13.39 -9.42 -8.00
C VAL A 314 -13.78 -9.97 -6.63
N TRP A 315 -13.94 -9.08 -5.64
CA TRP A 315 -14.42 -9.47 -4.32
C TRP A 315 -15.90 -9.85 -4.35
N ASN A 316 -16.25 -10.94 -3.66
CA ASN A 316 -17.63 -11.25 -3.33
C ASN A 316 -18.06 -10.45 -2.10
N THR A 317 -18.54 -9.23 -2.32
CA THR A 317 -18.90 -8.29 -1.23
C THR A 317 -20.14 -8.73 -0.45
N ALA A 318 -20.90 -9.71 -0.93
CA ALA A 318 -22.03 -10.27 -0.21
C ALA A 318 -21.62 -11.37 0.80
N GLU A 319 -20.39 -11.88 0.71
CA GLU A 319 -19.91 -12.91 1.62
C GLU A 319 -19.46 -12.30 2.96
N PRO A 320 -19.90 -12.82 4.12
CA PRO A 320 -19.49 -12.26 5.42
C PRO A 320 -17.97 -12.23 5.64
N ALA A 321 -17.23 -13.12 4.95
CA ALA A 321 -15.77 -13.13 4.98
C ALA A 321 -15.16 -11.83 4.43
N PHE A 322 -15.81 -11.17 3.47
CA PHE A 322 -15.33 -9.91 2.90
C PHE A 322 -15.22 -8.83 3.97
N GLU A 323 -16.31 -8.56 4.69
CA GLU A 323 -16.31 -7.57 5.77
C GLU A 323 -15.38 -7.98 6.91
N ARG A 324 -15.42 -9.27 7.31
CA ARG A 324 -14.55 -9.80 8.36
C ARG A 324 -13.06 -9.56 8.07
N ILE A 325 -12.62 -9.78 6.83
CA ILE A 325 -11.22 -9.58 6.43
C ILE A 325 -10.91 -8.08 6.29
N THR A 326 -11.72 -7.33 5.53
CA THR A 326 -11.43 -5.93 5.18
C THR A 326 -11.64 -4.94 6.32
N GLN A 327 -12.41 -5.29 7.36
CA GLN A 327 -12.55 -4.45 8.56
C GLN A 327 -11.53 -4.81 9.65
N SER A 328 -10.97 -6.03 9.63
CA SER A 328 -9.94 -6.45 10.59
C SER A 328 -8.59 -5.77 10.36
N ALA A 329 -7.64 -6.01 11.25
CA ALA A 329 -6.25 -5.61 11.09
C ALA A 329 -5.41 -6.60 10.26
N ALA A 330 -6.05 -7.39 9.39
CA ALA A 330 -5.37 -8.27 8.45
C ALA A 330 -4.68 -7.49 7.34
N TYR A 331 -3.51 -7.96 6.90
CA TYR A 331 -2.69 -7.32 5.89
C TYR A 331 -2.08 -8.31 4.90
N LEU A 332 -1.81 -7.80 3.70
CA LEU A 332 -0.81 -8.33 2.78
C LEU A 332 0.52 -7.62 3.07
N ALA A 333 1.61 -8.35 3.23
CA ALA A 333 2.93 -7.79 3.46
C ALA A 333 3.87 -8.15 2.32
N ILE A 334 4.67 -7.19 1.86
CA ILE A 334 5.73 -7.39 0.87
C ILE A 334 7.06 -7.21 1.60
N VAL A 335 7.88 -8.25 1.58
CA VAL A 335 9.21 -8.26 2.21
C VAL A 335 10.24 -7.94 1.14
N LEU A 336 10.99 -6.86 1.38
CA LEU A 336 11.99 -6.32 0.47
C LEU A 336 13.38 -6.59 1.03
N SER A 337 14.34 -6.92 0.18
CA SER A 337 15.77 -6.99 0.55
C SER A 337 16.49 -5.78 -0.02
N ASP A 338 17.09 -4.97 0.85
CA ASP A 338 17.80 -3.74 0.47
C ASP A 338 19.24 -4.02 0.00
N ARG A 339 19.99 -2.99 -0.40
CA ARG A 339 21.38 -3.14 -0.89
C ARG A 339 22.36 -3.71 0.15
N MET A 340 21.97 -3.70 1.43
CA MET A 340 22.74 -4.29 2.55
C MET A 340 22.18 -5.65 2.97
N ALA A 341 21.33 -6.25 2.13
CA ALA A 341 20.62 -7.51 2.38
C ALA A 341 19.73 -7.49 3.65
N ARG A 342 19.36 -6.31 4.15
CA ARG A 342 18.41 -6.18 5.25
C ARG A 342 17.00 -6.35 4.72
N GLU A 343 16.17 -7.06 5.48
CA GLU A 343 14.77 -7.27 5.13
C GLU A 343 13.89 -6.20 5.75
N VAL A 344 13.11 -5.52 4.91
CA VAL A 344 12.11 -4.52 5.34
C VAL A 344 10.74 -4.98 4.87
N THR A 345 9.78 -4.99 5.79
CA THR A 345 8.43 -5.45 5.52
C THR A 345 7.48 -4.28 5.37
N ILE A 346 6.77 -4.21 4.23
CA ILE A 346 5.72 -3.22 3.99
C ILE A 346 4.37 -3.90 4.10
N LYS A 347 3.57 -3.53 5.10
CA LYS A 347 2.23 -4.04 5.38
C LYS A 347 1.17 -3.15 4.73
N ILE A 348 0.29 -3.79 3.97
CA ILE A 348 -0.85 -3.18 3.29
C ILE A 348 -2.13 -3.83 3.86
N PRO A 349 -2.90 -3.12 4.68
CA PRO A 349 -4.13 -3.68 5.23
C PRO A 349 -5.12 -4.06 4.12
N PHE A 350 -5.85 -5.17 4.27
CA PHE A 350 -6.83 -5.60 3.27
C PHE A 350 -7.94 -4.56 3.06
N LYS A 351 -8.21 -3.72 4.06
CA LYS A 351 -9.07 -2.54 3.92
C LYS A 351 -8.66 -1.63 2.76
N ALA A 352 -7.35 -1.41 2.58
CA ALA A 352 -6.79 -0.59 1.52
C ALA A 352 -6.70 -1.32 0.16
N LEU A 353 -6.85 -2.65 0.17
CA LEU A 353 -6.83 -3.51 -1.02
C LEU A 353 -8.24 -3.86 -1.54
N ALA A 354 -9.29 -3.37 -0.87
CA ALA A 354 -10.67 -3.44 -1.36
C ALA A 354 -10.97 -2.25 -2.30
N LEU A 355 -10.25 -2.20 -3.42
CA LEU A 355 -10.33 -1.10 -4.39
C LEU A 355 -11.56 -1.22 -5.29
N VAL A 356 -11.90 -0.12 -5.96
CA VAL A 356 -13.07 -0.01 -6.82
C VAL A 356 -12.66 0.13 -8.27
N PHE A 357 -13.20 -0.75 -9.11
CA PHE A 357 -13.23 -0.58 -10.55
C PHE A 357 -14.50 0.18 -10.93
N ASP A 358 -14.33 1.41 -11.43
CA ASP A 358 -15.39 2.28 -11.92
C ASP A 358 -15.36 2.33 -13.45
N PRO A 359 -16.25 1.60 -14.14
CA PRO A 359 -16.15 1.43 -15.57
C PRO A 359 -16.47 2.74 -16.32
N PRO A 360 -15.79 2.98 -17.44
CA PRO A 360 -15.98 4.17 -18.28
C PRO A 360 -17.27 4.15 -19.13
N SER A 361 -17.82 2.96 -19.39
CA SER A 361 -18.87 2.73 -20.39
C SER A 361 -20.22 2.46 -19.74
N PRO A 362 -21.32 3.06 -20.25
CA PRO A 362 -22.67 2.75 -19.79
C PRO A 362 -22.99 1.26 -20.01
N GLY A 363 -23.29 0.53 -18.94
CA GLY A 363 -23.68 -0.88 -18.99
C GLY A 363 -22.76 -1.84 -18.23
N GLN A 364 -21.49 -1.45 -18.00
CA GLN A 364 -20.66 -2.14 -17.02
C GLN A 364 -20.98 -1.65 -15.61
N LYS A 365 -21.01 -2.57 -14.65
CA LYS A 365 -21.30 -2.26 -13.25
C LYS A 365 -20.00 -2.09 -12.48
N ARG A 366 -19.99 -1.11 -11.56
CA ARG A 366 -18.93 -0.94 -10.57
C ARG A 366 -18.66 -2.26 -9.82
N ARG A 367 -17.38 -2.55 -9.56
CA ARG A 367 -16.92 -3.77 -8.86
C ARG A 367 -15.90 -3.41 -7.80
N THR A 368 -15.93 -4.10 -6.67
CA THR A 368 -14.82 -4.10 -5.72
C THR A 368 -13.86 -5.21 -6.13
N TYR A 369 -12.57 -4.92 -6.24
CA TYR A 369 -11.56 -5.86 -6.74
C TYR A 369 -10.30 -5.87 -5.86
N LEU A 370 -9.57 -6.98 -5.89
CA LEU A 370 -8.25 -7.14 -5.29
C LEU A 370 -7.20 -6.78 -6.34
N PRO A 371 -6.29 -5.82 -6.08
CA PRO A 371 -5.34 -5.32 -7.09
C PRO A 371 -4.13 -6.23 -7.32
N CYS A 372 -4.28 -7.55 -7.25
CA CYS A 372 -3.25 -8.49 -7.68
C CYS A 372 -3.34 -8.70 -9.19
N ASP A 373 -2.32 -8.28 -9.93
CA ASP A 373 -2.23 -8.48 -11.38
C ASP A 373 -1.24 -9.63 -11.64
N PRO A 374 -1.71 -10.81 -12.09
CA PRO A 374 -0.86 -11.96 -12.30
C PRO A 374 0.04 -11.73 -13.52
N LYS A 375 1.36 -11.77 -13.32
CA LYS A 375 2.37 -11.52 -14.34
C LYS A 375 3.25 -12.74 -14.60
N GLN A 376 3.83 -12.72 -15.80
CA GLN A 376 4.90 -13.62 -16.21
C GLN A 376 6.26 -13.09 -15.69
N PRO A 377 7.28 -13.95 -15.62
CA PRO A 377 8.67 -13.58 -15.35
C PRO A 377 9.10 -12.27 -16.03
N GLY A 378 9.81 -11.41 -15.29
CA GLY A 378 10.35 -10.14 -15.80
C GLY A 378 9.35 -8.99 -15.95
N GLY A 379 8.05 -9.24 -15.74
CA GLY A 379 6.98 -8.24 -15.85
C GLY A 379 6.46 -7.66 -14.53
N TYR A 380 7.17 -7.90 -13.41
CA TYR A 380 6.69 -7.56 -12.07
C TYR A 380 6.77 -6.07 -11.74
N TYR A 381 5.76 -5.58 -11.01
CA TYR A 381 5.73 -4.21 -10.55
C TYR A 381 4.95 -4.00 -9.25
N LEU A 382 5.29 -2.96 -8.50
CA LEU A 382 4.50 -2.45 -7.38
C LEU A 382 3.94 -1.08 -7.75
N GLY A 383 2.62 -1.01 -7.88
CA GLY A 383 1.90 0.18 -8.30
C GLY A 383 1.32 1.03 -7.17
N ARG A 384 0.32 1.84 -7.51
CA ARG A 384 -0.44 2.66 -6.57
C ARG A 384 -1.02 1.87 -5.40
N ALA A 385 -1.51 0.64 -5.64
CA ALA A 385 -2.00 -0.25 -4.59
C ALA A 385 -0.93 -0.58 -3.52
N PHE A 386 0.35 -0.57 -3.88
CA PHE A 386 1.47 -0.65 -2.94
C PHE A 386 1.86 0.72 -2.39
N LEU A 387 2.00 1.73 -3.26
CA LEU A 387 2.46 3.10 -2.90
C LEU A 387 1.50 3.86 -1.98
N GLN A 388 0.26 3.42 -1.81
CA GLN A 388 -0.62 3.91 -0.75
C GLN A 388 -0.13 3.55 0.66
N ALA A 389 0.59 2.44 0.81
CA ALA A 389 1.11 1.94 2.09
C ALA A 389 2.65 1.98 2.17
N ALA A 390 3.32 2.51 1.15
CA ALA A 390 4.76 2.67 1.12
C ALA A 390 5.15 4.14 0.90
N PHE A 391 6.16 4.58 1.63
CA PHE A 391 6.91 5.77 1.26
C PHE A 391 7.87 5.40 0.14
N TRP A 392 7.96 6.24 -0.88
CA TRP A 392 8.88 6.10 -2.00
C TRP A 392 9.66 7.38 -2.19
N GLY A 393 10.97 7.33 -1.97
CA GLY A 393 11.88 8.46 -2.17
C GLY A 393 12.98 8.14 -3.17
N ILE A 394 13.45 9.15 -3.90
CA ILE A 394 14.65 9.07 -4.73
C ILE A 394 15.51 10.31 -4.49
N ASP A 395 16.79 10.08 -4.23
CA ASP A 395 17.84 11.09 -4.25
C ASP A 395 18.74 10.85 -5.46
N TYR A 396 18.61 11.71 -6.48
CA TYR A 396 19.38 11.60 -7.70
C TYR A 396 20.84 12.04 -7.51
N GLU A 397 21.13 12.88 -6.53
CA GLU A 397 22.49 13.34 -6.24
C GLU A 397 23.29 12.21 -5.57
N GLN A 398 22.64 11.45 -4.69
CA GLN A 398 23.26 10.31 -3.98
C GLN A 398 23.04 8.95 -4.67
N LYS A 399 22.31 8.92 -5.80
CA LYS A 399 21.93 7.68 -6.51
C LYS A 399 21.27 6.65 -5.59
N ALA A 400 20.42 7.11 -4.70
CA ALA A 400 19.75 6.28 -3.70
C ALA A 400 18.23 6.33 -3.90
N MET A 401 17.59 5.17 -3.81
CA MET A 401 16.14 5.04 -3.71
C MET A 401 15.78 4.49 -2.33
N TYR A 402 14.73 5.05 -1.74
CA TYR A 402 14.27 4.73 -0.40
C TYR A 402 12.85 4.18 -0.44
N ILE A 403 12.63 3.08 0.27
CA ILE A 403 11.30 2.51 0.51
C ILE A 403 11.12 2.30 2.00
N ALA A 404 9.99 2.73 2.56
CA ALA A 404 9.67 2.51 3.97
C ALA A 404 8.18 2.26 4.16
N GLN A 405 7.80 1.71 5.32
CA GLN A 405 6.39 1.59 5.69
C GLN A 405 5.79 2.99 5.78
N ALA A 406 4.70 3.23 5.04
CA ALA A 406 3.94 4.45 5.21
C ALA A 406 2.88 4.28 6.31
N PRO A 407 2.49 5.38 6.96
CA PRO A 407 1.40 5.40 7.92
C PRO A 407 0.02 5.16 7.31
N GLY A 408 -0.92 4.80 8.17
CA GLY A 408 -2.35 4.77 7.90
C GLY A 408 -3.00 6.16 7.82
N PRO A 409 -4.36 6.23 7.79
CA PRO A 409 -5.07 7.49 7.55
C PRO A 409 -4.95 8.52 8.69
N SER A 410 -4.61 8.09 9.91
CA SER A 410 -4.45 8.98 11.07
C SER A 410 -2.99 9.43 11.19
N LEU A 411 -2.65 10.55 10.55
CA LEU A 411 -1.30 11.10 10.49
C LEU A 411 -1.04 12.11 11.62
N GLY A 412 0.18 12.09 12.16
CA GLY A 412 0.70 13.15 13.04
C GLY A 412 1.08 14.43 12.27
N GLN A 413 1.70 15.37 12.97
CA GLN A 413 2.15 16.64 12.38
C GLN A 413 3.20 16.43 11.28
N SER A 414 3.07 17.20 10.20
CA SER A 414 3.99 17.21 9.06
C SER A 414 5.35 17.81 9.45
N VAL A 415 6.45 17.08 9.19
CA VAL A 415 7.82 17.55 9.41
C VAL A 415 8.66 17.27 8.15
N LEU A 416 9.03 18.33 7.44
CA LEU A 416 9.83 18.25 6.21
C LEU A 416 11.32 18.29 6.53
N LEU A 417 12.08 17.35 5.97
CA LEU A 417 13.53 17.23 6.17
C LEU A 417 14.23 16.94 4.84
N PRO A 418 15.45 17.45 4.62
CA PRO A 418 16.27 17.03 3.47
C PRO A 418 16.71 15.58 3.64
N PHE A 419 17.00 14.89 2.53
CA PHE A 419 17.68 13.59 2.58
C PHE A 419 19.11 13.71 3.09
N PRO A 420 19.70 12.63 3.61
CA PRO A 420 21.07 12.63 4.09
C PRO A 420 22.05 12.72 2.90
N THR A 421 23.18 13.39 3.11
CA THR A 421 24.17 13.66 2.06
C THR A 421 25.10 12.49 1.75
N ASP A 422 24.96 11.36 2.45
CA ASP A 422 25.72 10.13 2.27
C ASP A 422 24.92 9.01 1.55
N GLY A 423 23.67 9.30 1.17
CA GLY A 423 22.77 8.31 0.57
C GLY A 423 22.38 7.17 1.51
N GLY A 424 22.53 7.36 2.83
CA GLY A 424 22.23 6.38 3.87
C GLY A 424 20.77 6.39 4.34
N ALA A 425 20.50 5.61 5.39
CA ALA A 425 19.22 5.70 6.09
C ALA A 425 19.10 7.05 6.82
N PHE A 426 17.87 7.49 7.10
CA PHE A 426 17.58 8.81 7.67
C PHE A 426 16.51 8.74 8.76
N ASP A 427 16.28 9.88 9.42
CA ASP A 427 15.35 10.00 10.53
C ASP A 427 13.93 9.59 10.11
N ALA A 428 13.39 8.59 10.81
CA ALA A 428 12.05 8.08 10.63
C ALA A 428 11.28 8.14 11.96
N ASN A 429 9.97 7.90 11.89
CA ASN A 429 9.18 7.57 13.08
C ASN A 429 9.35 6.09 13.41
N ASP A 430 9.10 5.74 14.67
CA ASP A 430 9.12 4.34 15.13
C ASP A 430 8.07 3.50 14.37
N ASP A 431 8.43 2.28 13.95
CA ASP A 431 7.52 1.39 13.24
C ASP A 431 6.36 0.90 14.12
N ALA A 432 6.54 0.88 15.45
CA ALA A 432 5.47 0.61 16.42
C ALA A 432 4.30 1.61 16.32
N THR A 433 4.52 2.79 15.73
CA THR A 433 3.45 3.76 15.50
C THR A 433 2.49 3.35 14.38
N PHE A 434 2.82 2.35 13.55
CA PHE A 434 1.95 1.91 12.45
C PHE A 434 0.54 1.58 12.93
N GLU A 435 0.40 0.83 14.02
CA GLU A 435 -0.91 0.50 14.61
C GLU A 435 -1.69 1.75 15.03
N GLN A 436 -1.00 2.72 15.63
CA GLN A 436 -1.61 3.98 16.08
C GLN A 436 -2.16 4.78 14.90
N THR A 437 -1.46 4.78 13.76
CA THR A 437 -1.92 5.47 12.54
C THR A 437 -3.16 4.82 11.89
N TRP A 438 -3.49 3.59 12.29
CA TRP A 438 -4.70 2.87 11.89
C TRP A 438 -5.76 2.79 12.99
N ALA A 439 -5.52 3.39 14.15
CA ALA A 439 -6.48 3.44 15.23
C ALA A 439 -7.80 4.09 14.76
N GLY A 440 -8.92 3.44 15.08
CA GLY A 440 -10.26 3.85 14.63
C GLY A 440 -10.63 3.46 13.19
N HIS A 441 -9.69 2.88 12.43
CA HIS A 441 -9.95 2.42 11.06
C HIS A 441 -10.07 0.89 10.94
N TRP A 442 -9.66 0.14 11.96
CA TRP A 442 -9.86 -1.31 12.07
C TRP A 442 -10.83 -1.65 13.19
N THR A 443 -11.49 -2.79 13.02
CA THR A 443 -12.23 -3.51 14.04
C THR A 443 -11.55 -4.87 14.20
N PRO A 444 -10.58 -5.02 15.12
CA PRO A 444 -9.89 -6.29 15.33
C PRO A 444 -10.88 -7.44 15.49
N PHE A 445 -10.68 -8.49 14.71
CA PHE A 445 -11.55 -9.65 14.75
C PHE A 445 -11.28 -10.43 16.03
N ASN A 446 -12.33 -10.85 16.74
CA ASN A 446 -12.21 -11.73 17.90
C ASN A 446 -13.05 -12.98 17.61
N LYS A 447 -12.43 -14.15 17.59
CA LYS A 447 -13.16 -15.42 17.56
C LYS A 447 -13.86 -15.52 18.91
N SER A 448 -15.19 -15.39 18.92
CA SER A 448 -15.96 -15.72 20.11
C SER A 448 -15.53 -17.11 20.57
N ALA A 449 -14.97 -17.21 21.78
CA ALA A 449 -14.79 -18.49 22.42
C ALA A 449 -16.17 -19.16 22.40
N THR A 450 -16.28 -20.30 21.73
CA THR A 450 -17.40 -21.21 21.92
C THR A 450 -17.26 -21.79 23.32
N THR A 451 -17.49 -20.97 24.35
CA THR A 451 -18.01 -21.47 25.61
C THR A 451 -19.38 -22.01 25.26
N GLY A 452 -19.53 -23.33 25.31
CA GLY A 452 -20.81 -24.00 25.22
C GLY A 452 -21.68 -23.61 26.40
N LEU A 453 -22.25 -22.41 26.38
CA LEU A 453 -23.40 -22.00 27.18
C LEU A 453 -24.24 -21.09 26.28
N ARG A 454 -25.36 -21.67 25.88
CA ARG A 454 -26.44 -21.03 25.12
C ARG A 454 -26.72 -19.62 25.66
N GLY A 455 -26.96 -18.71 24.72
CA GLY A 455 -27.18 -17.30 24.99
C GLY A 455 -28.26 -17.04 26.03
N LEU A 456 -28.03 -15.97 26.78
CA LEU A 456 -29.09 -15.14 27.33
C LEU A 456 -28.77 -13.70 26.93
N SER A 457 -29.76 -13.05 26.33
CA SER A 457 -29.71 -11.64 25.97
C SER A 457 -29.45 -10.78 27.21
N LYS A 458 -28.85 -9.60 27.00
CA LYS A 458 -28.50 -8.64 28.05
C LYS A 458 -29.70 -8.08 28.86
N GLU A 459 -30.91 -8.62 28.67
CA GLU A 459 -32.13 -8.22 29.36
C GLU A 459 -32.68 -9.27 30.36
N SER A 460 -32.04 -10.42 30.56
CA SER A 460 -32.47 -11.42 31.58
C SER A 460 -31.68 -11.38 32.91
N ILE A 461 -30.66 -10.53 33.05
CA ILE A 461 -29.81 -10.49 34.27
C ILE A 461 -30.44 -9.67 35.42
N VAL A 462 -31.57 -8.98 35.20
CA VAL A 462 -32.19 -8.13 36.25
C VAL A 462 -33.09 -8.91 37.22
N PHE A 463 -33.53 -10.14 36.91
CA PHE A 463 -34.50 -10.86 37.76
C PHE A 463 -33.93 -11.96 38.68
N ILE A 464 -32.64 -12.32 38.57
CA ILE A 464 -32.03 -13.35 39.44
C ILE A 464 -31.43 -12.74 40.73
N ALA A 465 -31.22 -11.41 40.78
CA ALA A 465 -30.76 -10.74 42.00
C ALA A 465 -31.84 -10.58 43.08
N VAL A 466 -33.14 -10.58 42.71
CA VAL A 466 -34.25 -10.36 43.66
C VAL A 466 -34.70 -11.67 44.33
N GLY A 467 -34.51 -12.82 43.69
CA GLY A 467 -34.88 -14.13 44.26
C GLY A 467 -34.00 -14.59 45.42
N CYS A 468 -32.70 -14.29 45.38
CA CYS A 468 -31.75 -14.70 46.43
C CYS A 468 -31.96 -13.93 47.75
N ALA A 469 -32.40 -12.67 47.70
CA ALA A 469 -32.68 -11.88 48.90
C ALA A 469 -33.89 -12.42 49.68
N CYS A 470 -34.95 -12.84 49.00
CA CYS A 470 -36.14 -13.41 49.64
C CYS A 470 -35.86 -14.78 50.29
N ALA A 471 -35.03 -15.62 49.67
CA ALA A 471 -34.65 -16.92 50.22
C ALA A 471 -33.81 -16.80 51.51
N ILE A 472 -32.90 -15.81 51.57
CA ILE A 472 -32.08 -15.53 52.76
C ILE A 472 -32.95 -14.98 53.91
N LEU A 473 -33.90 -14.09 53.62
CA LEU A 473 -34.82 -13.57 54.63
C LEU A 473 -35.76 -14.65 55.20
N LEU A 474 -36.23 -15.58 54.36
CA LEU A 474 -37.03 -16.73 54.81
C LEU A 474 -36.21 -17.68 55.70
N ALA A 475 -34.93 -17.92 55.38
CA ALA A 475 -34.04 -18.74 56.20
C ALA A 475 -33.74 -18.10 57.58
N ILE A 476 -33.59 -16.78 57.64
CA ILE A 476 -33.39 -16.03 58.89
C ILE A 476 -34.67 -16.08 59.75
N ALA A 477 -35.84 -15.89 59.15
CA ALA A 477 -37.12 -15.98 59.85
C ALA A 477 -37.35 -17.40 60.45
N LEU A 478 -37.00 -18.44 59.69
CA LEU A 478 -37.10 -19.83 60.16
C LEU A 478 -36.15 -20.10 61.35
N ARG A 479 -34.92 -19.57 61.31
CA ARG A 479 -33.95 -19.66 62.41
C ARG A 479 -34.46 -18.96 63.68
N ILE A 480 -35.04 -17.77 63.56
CA ILE A 480 -35.59 -17.02 64.71
C ILE A 480 -36.78 -17.77 65.32
N ALA A 481 -37.65 -18.37 64.51
CA ALA A 481 -38.79 -19.16 64.99
C ALA A 481 -38.35 -20.40 65.78
N ILE A 482 -37.31 -21.11 65.32
CA ILE A 482 -36.73 -22.26 66.03
C ILE A 482 -36.07 -21.81 67.34
N HIS A 483 -35.39 -20.66 67.35
CA HIS A 483 -34.72 -20.14 68.56
C HIS A 483 -35.71 -19.66 69.63
N ARG A 484 -36.88 -19.12 69.22
CA ARG A 484 -37.97 -18.74 70.15
C ARG A 484 -38.70 -19.96 70.71
N ARG A 485 -38.82 -21.05 69.95
CA ARG A 485 -39.34 -22.33 70.47
C ARG A 485 -38.38 -22.99 71.48
N ARG A 486 -37.05 -22.82 71.32
CA ARG A 486 -36.05 -23.33 72.27
C ARG A 486 -35.90 -22.51 73.56
N ARG A 487 -36.37 -21.24 73.60
CA ARG A 487 -36.37 -20.41 74.83
C ARG A 487 -37.58 -20.63 75.76
N LYS A 488 -38.49 -21.56 75.45
CA LYS A 488 -39.56 -21.96 76.40
C LYS A 488 -39.24 -23.21 77.23
N ASN A 489 -38.11 -23.87 76.98
CA ASN A 489 -37.67 -24.96 77.85
C ASN A 489 -36.40 -24.53 78.61
N THR A 490 -36.57 -24.39 79.94
CA THR A 490 -35.59 -24.70 81.01
C THR A 490 -34.29 -23.88 81.01
N GLY A 491 -33.92 -23.10 82.04
CA GLY A 491 -34.14 -23.26 83.48
C GLY A 491 -32.93 -23.98 84.12
N ARG A 492 -32.17 -23.26 84.97
CA ARG A 492 -31.00 -23.66 85.79
C ARG A 492 -29.72 -23.99 85.01
N GLY A 493 -28.51 -23.51 85.35
CA GLY A 493 -28.00 -22.67 86.45
C GLY A 493 -26.52 -23.01 86.72
N GLY A 494 -25.70 -21.98 87.03
CA GLY A 494 -24.33 -21.97 87.61
C GLY A 494 -23.15 -22.19 86.64
N ASP A 495 -22.29 -21.22 86.32
CA ASP A 495 -21.24 -20.48 87.12
C ASP A 495 -19.86 -21.19 86.95
N ILE A 496 -18.69 -20.61 86.63
CA ILE A 496 -18.04 -19.33 86.99
C ILE A 496 -17.00 -18.86 85.91
N ILE A 497 -17.16 -17.60 85.47
CA ILE A 497 -16.24 -16.41 85.35
C ILE A 497 -14.74 -16.53 84.96
N GLY A 498 -14.33 -15.73 83.95
CA GLY A 498 -12.98 -15.13 83.81
C GLY A 498 -12.64 -14.50 82.44
N GLU A 499 -13.07 -13.26 82.18
CA GLU A 499 -12.67 -12.34 81.06
C GLU A 499 -11.52 -11.38 81.52
N PRO A 500 -10.89 -10.51 80.67
CA PRO A 500 -11.15 -10.20 79.25
C PRO A 500 -9.95 -10.10 78.27
N ASN A 501 -10.32 -10.35 77.00
CA ASN A 501 -9.94 -9.82 75.65
C ASN A 501 -9.06 -8.53 75.52
N PRO A 502 -8.63 -8.10 74.29
CA PRO A 502 -8.65 -8.75 72.97
C PRO A 502 -7.33 -8.64 72.16
N GLU A 503 -7.16 -9.47 71.13
CA GLU A 503 -7.17 -9.02 69.72
C GLU A 503 -6.91 -10.17 68.73
N ASN A 504 -7.88 -10.32 67.82
CA ASN A 504 -7.77 -10.72 66.42
C ASN A 504 -7.14 -12.08 66.06
N SER A 505 -7.97 -13.11 66.21
CA SER A 505 -8.08 -14.24 65.29
C SER A 505 -9.29 -13.98 64.37
N PRO A 506 -9.42 -14.56 63.15
CA PRO A 506 -9.45 -16.02 63.02
C PRO A 506 -8.87 -16.60 61.72
N LEU A 507 -8.12 -17.70 61.89
CA LEU A 507 -8.47 -19.09 61.60
C LEU A 507 -8.24 -19.47 60.11
N MET A 508 -7.41 -20.48 59.80
CA MET A 508 -7.62 -21.92 60.07
C MET A 508 -8.89 -22.39 59.32
N ALA A 509 -8.97 -23.56 58.69
CA ALA A 509 -8.28 -24.81 58.96
C ALA A 509 -8.83 -25.86 57.98
N VAL A 510 -8.01 -26.89 57.71
CA VAL A 510 -8.34 -28.33 57.84
C VAL A 510 -9.36 -28.87 56.84
N ALA A 511 -9.06 -29.81 55.93
CA ALA A 511 -8.30 -31.06 55.88
C ALA A 511 -9.25 -32.26 55.67
N ALA A 512 -8.64 -33.33 55.14
CA ALA A 512 -9.05 -34.74 55.14
C ALA A 512 -10.13 -35.17 54.12
N SER A 513 -10.09 -36.34 53.48
CA SER A 513 -9.11 -37.44 53.30
C SER A 513 -9.80 -38.60 52.54
N TYR A 514 -9.00 -39.51 51.96
CA TYR A 514 -9.29 -40.90 51.50
C TYR A 514 -10.19 -41.03 50.25
N SER A 515 -10.00 -41.96 49.29
CA SER A 515 -9.33 -43.27 49.29
C SER A 515 -9.01 -43.74 47.85
N ASP A 516 -8.04 -44.65 47.74
CA ASP A 516 -7.53 -45.35 46.56
C ASP A 516 -8.56 -46.21 45.79
N LEU A 517 -8.32 -46.38 44.48
CA LEU A 517 -8.58 -47.64 43.76
C LEU A 517 -7.68 -47.71 42.50
N GLU A 518 -6.63 -48.53 42.58
CA GLU A 518 -5.85 -49.01 41.44
C GLU A 518 -6.67 -49.99 40.60
N VAL A 519 -6.63 -49.85 39.27
CA VAL A 519 -6.59 -50.99 38.33
C VAL A 519 -5.68 -50.61 37.16
N MET A 520 -4.61 -51.40 37.01
CA MET A 520 -3.67 -51.34 35.89
C MET A 520 -4.30 -51.82 34.58
N LEU A 521 -3.87 -51.25 33.45
CA LEU A 521 -3.61 -51.98 32.20
C LEU A 521 -2.82 -51.07 31.26
N GLU A 522 -1.53 -51.36 31.16
CA GLU A 522 -0.60 -50.85 30.17
C GLU A 522 -0.41 -51.95 29.12
N MET A 523 -0.53 -51.63 27.82
CA MET A 523 0.10 -52.38 26.72
C MET A 523 0.03 -51.61 25.38
N ASP A 524 1.21 -51.09 25.02
CA ASP A 524 1.94 -51.12 23.74
C ASP A 524 1.36 -50.52 22.42
N PRO A 525 2.15 -49.72 21.65
CA PRO A 525 1.75 -49.08 20.42
C PRO A 525 2.36 -49.74 19.17
N GLN A 526 1.57 -50.13 18.17
CA GLN A 526 2.01 -50.21 16.77
C GLN A 526 0.81 -50.26 15.83
N VAL A 527 0.60 -49.26 14.97
CA VAL A 527 0.06 -49.51 13.62
C VAL A 527 0.73 -48.60 12.59
N ARG A 528 1.18 -49.30 11.56
CA ARG A 528 1.95 -48.96 10.37
C ARG A 528 1.15 -48.09 9.39
N SER A 529 1.90 -47.25 8.67
CA SER A 529 1.50 -46.47 7.49
C SER A 529 0.78 -47.30 6.41
N HIS A 530 -0.35 -46.79 5.93
CA HIS A 530 -0.95 -47.21 4.66
C HIS A 530 -0.65 -46.19 3.56
N GLU A 531 0.15 -46.61 2.57
CA GLU A 531 0.18 -46.02 1.24
C GLU A 531 -1.17 -46.23 0.55
N ILE A 532 -1.71 -45.17 -0.06
CA ILE A 532 -2.69 -45.29 -1.15
C ILE A 532 -2.26 -44.34 -2.28
N SER A 533 -1.62 -44.97 -3.27
CA SER A 533 -1.59 -44.70 -4.71
C SER A 533 -2.32 -43.45 -5.26
N HIS A 534 -1.55 -42.60 -5.94
CA HIS A 534 -2.01 -41.67 -6.98
C HIS A 534 -2.28 -42.40 -8.30
N PRO A 535 -3.35 -42.05 -9.04
CA PRO A 535 -3.44 -42.34 -10.48
C PRO A 535 -2.85 -41.20 -11.33
N LEU A 536 -2.25 -41.64 -12.43
CA LEU A 536 -1.50 -40.89 -13.44
C LEU A 536 -2.30 -39.85 -14.23
N ALA A 537 -1.49 -38.95 -14.79
CA ALA A 537 -1.74 -37.97 -15.83
C ALA A 537 -2.55 -38.49 -17.04
N HIS A 538 -3.47 -37.65 -17.50
CA HIS A 538 -3.97 -37.69 -18.88
C HIS A 538 -3.17 -36.69 -19.71
N GLU A 539 -2.44 -37.21 -20.69
CA GLU A 539 -1.90 -36.47 -21.83
C GLU A 539 -3.05 -35.80 -22.61
N LEU A 540 -2.86 -34.53 -22.99
CA LEU A 540 -3.49 -33.99 -24.19
C LEU A 540 -2.42 -33.26 -25.00
N SER A 541 -2.03 -33.95 -26.08
CA SER A 541 -1.26 -33.42 -27.21
C SER A 541 -2.10 -32.43 -28.01
N ALA A 542 -1.51 -31.29 -28.35
CA ALA A 542 -1.93 -30.47 -29.49
C ALA A 542 -0.72 -29.64 -29.97
N ASP A 543 -0.13 -30.10 -31.07
CA ASP A 543 0.82 -29.32 -31.89
C ASP A 543 0.15 -28.05 -32.45
N PRO A 544 0.83 -26.90 -32.48
CA PRO A 544 0.42 -25.77 -33.31
C PRO A 544 1.15 -25.79 -34.67
N ALA A 545 0.37 -25.69 -35.75
CA ALA A 545 0.87 -25.42 -37.09
C ALA A 545 1.57 -24.04 -37.19
N PRO A 546 2.62 -23.90 -38.02
CA PRO A 546 3.34 -22.64 -38.17
C PRO A 546 2.59 -21.66 -39.10
N CYS A 547 2.30 -20.46 -38.60
CA CYS A 547 1.88 -19.34 -39.44
C CYS A 547 3.10 -18.65 -40.05
N GLU A 548 3.19 -18.70 -41.39
CA GLU A 548 4.18 -18.00 -42.20
C GLU A 548 4.04 -16.47 -42.09
N LEU A 549 5.17 -15.78 -41.88
CA LEU A 549 5.30 -14.33 -41.97
C LEU A 549 5.58 -13.92 -43.42
N PRO A 550 4.87 -12.92 -44.01
CA PRO A 550 5.26 -12.41 -45.32
C PRO A 550 6.47 -11.48 -45.21
N THR A 551 7.51 -11.81 -45.97
CA THR A 551 8.73 -11.02 -46.16
C THR A 551 8.44 -9.66 -46.82
N ARG A 552 8.85 -8.56 -46.17
CA ARG A 552 8.86 -7.22 -46.77
C ARG A 552 10.02 -7.10 -47.78
N SER A 553 9.70 -6.92 -49.05
CA SER A 553 10.63 -6.47 -50.08
C SER A 553 10.95 -4.98 -49.91
N TRP A 554 12.23 -4.66 -49.71
CA TRP A 554 12.74 -3.29 -49.71
C TRP A 554 13.10 -2.86 -51.13
N THR A 555 12.49 -1.78 -51.62
CA THR A 555 12.96 -1.03 -52.79
C THR A 555 13.69 0.24 -52.33
N PRO A 556 14.93 0.49 -52.79
CA PRO A 556 15.67 1.70 -52.42
C PRO A 556 15.24 2.88 -53.29
N ILE A 557 14.78 3.97 -52.66
CA ILE A 557 14.50 5.23 -53.35
C ILE A 557 15.80 6.03 -53.52
N SER A 558 16.03 6.46 -54.76
CA SER A 558 17.18 7.20 -55.22
C SER A 558 17.22 8.65 -54.71
N ARG A 559 18.41 9.10 -54.31
CA ARG A 559 18.71 10.51 -54.02
C ARG A 559 18.60 11.34 -55.30
N ARG A 560 17.78 12.39 -55.30
CA ARG A 560 17.95 13.54 -56.19
C ARG A 560 18.66 14.67 -55.44
N ARG A 561 19.79 15.11 -56.00
CA ARG A 561 20.42 16.41 -55.75
C ARG A 561 19.72 17.47 -56.61
N SER A 562 19.53 18.65 -56.05
CA SER A 562 19.45 19.94 -56.76
C SER A 562 19.93 21.00 -55.75
N ILE A 563 21.17 21.47 -55.92
CA ILE A 563 21.56 22.84 -56.33
C ILE A 563 21.12 23.88 -55.30
#